data_AF-L0E1N4-F1
#
_entry.id   AF-L0E1N4-F1
#
_cell.length_a   1.000
_cell.length_b   1.000
_cell.length_c   1.000
_cell.angle_alpha   90.00
_cell.angle_beta   90.00
_cell.angle_gamma   90.00
#
_symmetry.space_group_name_H-M   'P 1'
#
loop_
_entity.id
_entity.type
_entity.pdbx_description
1 polymer ?
#
loop_
_entity_poly.entity_id
_entity_poly.type
_entity_poly.pdbx_seq_one_letter_code
_entity_poly.pdbx_strand_id
1 'polypeptide(L)'
;MDTPLLIIGALLVATLIAFFTGVLPYPIGWIILTVAFIGRLIVLMSSAFEAMGMSLPGSSTQAAEDPEKIESAAHSAEVLLEAIHANRRPRDIMTREAFENALAVVMALGGSTNAVLHLLAIAHSARVHLDIDDVERIRRKVPVLCDLKPSGQYVTTRFHAVGGTPHVMKM
;
A
#
# COMPACT_ATOMS: atom_id res chain seq x y z
N MET A 1 -23.97 7.04 12.91
CA MET A 1 -23.20 5.78 12.83
C MET A 1 -23.87 4.94 11.76
N ASP A 2 -23.28 4.91 10.58
CA ASP A 2 -23.93 4.37 9.39
C ASP A 2 -24.01 2.84 9.48
N THR A 3 -25.22 2.33 9.34
CA THR A 3 -25.61 0.91 9.27
C THR A 3 -24.61 0.00 8.50
N PRO A 4 -23.99 0.41 7.36
CA PRO A 4 -22.98 -0.39 6.68
C PRO A 4 -21.68 -0.65 7.47
N LEU A 5 -21.20 0.28 8.30
CA LEU A 5 -20.00 0.07 9.13
C LEU A 5 -20.25 -0.99 10.22
N LEU A 6 -21.47 -1.03 10.73
CA LEU A 6 -21.91 -1.99 11.75
C LEU A 6 -22.03 -3.41 11.17
N ILE A 7 -22.46 -3.53 9.91
CA ILE A 7 -22.54 -4.79 9.17
C ILE A 7 -21.14 -5.31 8.84
N ILE A 8 -20.21 -4.46 8.41
CA ILE A 8 -18.82 -4.85 8.11
C ILE A 8 -18.10 -5.28 9.39
N GLY A 9 -18.27 -4.53 10.49
CA GLY A 9 -17.76 -4.92 11.80
C GLY A 9 -18.32 -6.27 12.25
N ALA A 10 -19.63 -6.50 12.07
CA ALA A 10 -20.28 -7.77 12.38
C ALA A 10 -19.80 -8.92 11.49
N LEU A 11 -19.55 -8.71 10.21
CA LEU A 11 -19.00 -9.73 9.29
C LEU A 11 -17.55 -10.07 9.63
N LEU A 12 -16.74 -9.08 10.00
CA LEU A 12 -15.34 -9.29 10.38
C LEU A 12 -15.26 -10.06 11.70
N VAL A 13 -16.08 -9.67 12.69
CA VAL A 13 -16.24 -10.40 13.96
C VAL A 13 -16.81 -11.79 13.72
N ALA A 14 -17.81 -11.96 12.85
CA ALA A 14 -18.37 -13.28 12.52
C ALA A 14 -17.35 -14.19 11.80
N THR A 15 -16.50 -13.65 10.94
CA THR A 15 -15.45 -14.42 10.23
C THR A 15 -14.32 -14.81 11.19
N LEU A 16 -13.91 -13.90 12.08
CA LEU A 16 -12.93 -14.17 13.14
C LEU A 16 -13.49 -15.19 14.15
N ILE A 17 -14.75 -15.03 14.57
CA ILE A 17 -15.45 -16.01 15.42
C ILE A 17 -15.49 -17.35 14.69
N ALA A 18 -15.96 -17.43 13.44
CA ALA A 18 -16.02 -18.68 12.69
C ALA A 18 -14.66 -19.37 12.51
N PHE A 19 -13.57 -18.60 12.49
CA PHE A 19 -12.20 -19.11 12.49
C PHE A 19 -11.78 -19.66 13.88
N PHE A 20 -11.98 -18.88 14.95
CA PHE A 20 -11.62 -19.29 16.31
C PHE A 20 -12.55 -20.36 16.91
N THR A 21 -13.79 -20.46 16.44
CA THR A 21 -14.76 -21.48 16.85
C THR A 21 -14.73 -22.73 15.96
N GLY A 22 -13.88 -22.77 14.93
CA GLY A 22 -13.69 -23.94 14.06
C GLY A 22 -14.83 -24.20 13.07
N VAL A 23 -15.71 -23.22 12.85
CA VAL A 23 -16.81 -23.29 11.87
C VAL A 23 -16.26 -23.29 10.43
N LEU A 24 -15.16 -22.56 10.20
CA LEU A 24 -14.40 -22.65 8.95
C LEU A 24 -13.21 -23.60 9.14
N PRO A 25 -12.98 -24.56 8.21
CA PRO A 25 -11.79 -25.40 8.27
C PRO A 25 -10.54 -24.53 8.34
N TYR A 26 -9.64 -24.85 9.28
CA TYR A 26 -8.36 -24.15 9.49
C TYR A 26 -7.64 -23.69 8.21
N PRO A 27 -7.49 -24.51 7.14
CA PRO A 27 -6.82 -24.05 5.92
C PRO A 27 -7.61 -22.96 5.18
N ILE A 28 -8.94 -23.06 5.12
CA ILE A 28 -9.79 -22.13 4.36
C ILE A 28 -9.87 -20.78 5.07
N GLY A 29 -10.07 -20.79 6.40
CA GLY A 29 -10.10 -19.57 7.20
C GLY A 29 -8.77 -18.82 7.17
N TRP A 30 -7.63 -19.54 7.26
CA TRP A 30 -6.30 -18.95 7.12
C TRP A 30 -6.09 -18.32 5.74
N ILE A 31 -6.45 -19.03 4.66
CA ILE A 31 -6.28 -18.55 3.29
C ILE A 31 -7.08 -17.26 3.07
N ILE A 32 -8.34 -17.22 3.51
CA ILE A 32 -9.21 -16.05 3.35
C ILE A 32 -8.67 -14.85 4.13
N LEU A 33 -8.24 -15.04 5.38
CA LEU A 33 -7.68 -13.97 6.19
C LEU A 33 -6.37 -13.43 5.59
N THR A 34 -5.52 -14.34 5.13
CA THR A 34 -4.22 -14.03 4.51
C THR A 34 -4.42 -13.23 3.23
N VAL A 35 -5.25 -13.69 2.29
CA VAL A 35 -5.45 -13.01 1.00
C VAL A 35 -6.12 -11.65 1.16
N ALA A 36 -7.13 -11.54 2.04
CA ALA A 36 -7.87 -10.28 2.23
C ALA A 36 -7.04 -9.19 2.92
N PHE A 37 -6.20 -9.57 3.89
CA PHE A 37 -5.41 -8.61 4.68
C PHE A 37 -4.05 -8.30 4.03
N ILE A 38 -3.37 -9.31 3.47
CA ILE A 38 -2.11 -9.13 2.76
C ILE A 38 -2.32 -8.37 1.44
N GLY A 39 -3.42 -8.62 0.73
CA GLY A 39 -3.70 -7.98 -0.55
C GLY A 39 -3.70 -6.45 -0.47
N ARG A 40 -4.36 -5.87 0.54
CA ARG A 40 -4.34 -4.42 0.76
C ARG A 40 -2.97 -3.91 1.22
N LEU A 41 -2.27 -4.66 2.08
CA LEU A 41 -0.94 -4.26 2.55
C LEU A 41 0.06 -4.17 1.40
N ILE A 42 0.05 -5.14 0.48
CA ILE A 42 0.92 -5.15 -0.70
C ILE A 42 0.69 -3.89 -1.54
N VAL A 43 -0.56 -3.53 -1.81
CA VAL A 43 -0.87 -2.33 -2.60
C VAL A 43 -0.40 -1.07 -1.90
N LEU A 44 -0.69 -0.91 -0.60
CA LEU A 44 -0.31 0.28 0.15
C LEU A 44 1.21 0.45 0.22
N MET A 45 1.96 -0.62 0.48
CA MET A 45 3.42 -0.57 0.52
C MET A 45 4.03 -0.36 -0.86
N SER A 46 3.53 -1.04 -1.89
CA SER A 46 4.01 -0.84 -3.26
C SER A 46 3.73 0.59 -3.74
N SER A 47 2.55 1.14 -3.43
CA SER A 47 2.17 2.51 -3.76
C SER A 47 3.01 3.53 -2.98
N ALA A 48 3.36 3.23 -1.73
CA ALA A 48 4.27 4.06 -0.94
C ALA A 48 5.68 4.08 -1.53
N PHE A 49 6.22 2.94 -2.00
CA PHE A 49 7.52 2.90 -2.67
C PHE A 49 7.53 3.68 -3.99
N GLU A 50 6.45 3.60 -4.74
CA GLU A 50 6.27 4.41 -5.95
C GLU A 50 6.22 5.90 -5.62
N ALA A 51 5.47 6.30 -4.58
CA ALA A 51 5.39 7.69 -4.12
C ALA A 51 6.72 8.23 -3.57
N MET A 52 7.54 7.36 -2.97
CA MET A 52 8.91 7.68 -2.54
C MET A 52 9.91 7.78 -3.71
N GLY A 53 9.55 7.32 -4.90
CA GLY A 53 10.47 7.24 -6.04
C GLY A 53 11.43 6.03 -6.00
N MET A 54 11.13 5.03 -5.16
CA MET A 54 11.89 3.77 -5.07
C MET A 54 11.40 2.70 -6.06
N SER A 55 10.23 2.92 -6.66
CA SER A 55 9.65 2.06 -7.70
C SER A 55 9.24 2.89 -8.90
N LEU A 56 9.20 2.27 -10.08
CA LEU A 56 8.78 2.96 -11.30
C LEU A 56 7.28 3.30 -11.28
N PRO A 57 6.87 4.42 -11.89
CA PRO A 57 5.46 4.78 -11.99
C PRO A 57 4.62 3.66 -12.62
N GLY A 58 3.46 3.36 -12.02
CA GLY A 58 2.52 2.32 -12.45
C GLY A 58 2.85 0.91 -11.93
N SER A 59 4.09 0.65 -11.51
CA SER A 59 4.54 -0.70 -11.11
C SER A 59 3.84 -1.25 -9.87
N SER A 60 3.30 -0.39 -9.01
CA SER A 60 2.69 -0.78 -7.73
C SER A 60 1.34 -1.50 -7.85
N THR A 61 0.68 -1.41 -9.01
CA THR A 61 -0.69 -1.89 -9.20
C THR A 61 -0.83 -2.96 -10.29
N GLN A 62 0.25 -3.29 -10.98
CA GLN A 62 0.31 -4.35 -11.99
C GLN A 62 0.01 -5.73 -11.37
N ALA A 63 -0.79 -6.54 -12.05
CA ALA A 63 -1.00 -7.93 -11.64
C ALA A 63 0.24 -8.77 -11.94
N ALA A 64 0.49 -9.79 -11.13
CA ALA A 64 1.66 -10.66 -11.31
C ALA A 64 1.59 -11.51 -12.59
N GLU A 65 0.38 -11.78 -13.10
CA GLU A 65 0.14 -12.60 -14.28
C GLU A 65 0.16 -11.80 -15.59
N ASP A 66 0.16 -10.47 -15.51
CA ASP A 66 0.12 -9.61 -16.70
C ASP A 66 1.49 -9.54 -17.40
N PRO A 67 1.53 -9.61 -18.75
CA PRO A 67 2.78 -9.49 -19.51
C PRO A 67 3.53 -8.17 -19.25
N GLU A 68 2.81 -7.10 -18.93
CA GLU A 68 3.36 -5.79 -18.56
C GLU A 68 4.34 -5.89 -17.39
N LYS A 69 4.20 -6.91 -16.53
CA LYS A 69 5.12 -7.12 -15.40
C LYS A 69 6.53 -7.47 -15.86
N ILE A 70 6.66 -8.22 -16.96
CA ILE A 70 7.95 -8.61 -17.53
C ILE A 70 8.64 -7.37 -18.11
N GLU A 71 7.90 -6.53 -18.83
CA GLU A 71 8.40 -5.28 -19.39
C GLU A 71 8.82 -4.31 -18.27
N SER A 72 8.00 -4.17 -17.22
CA SER A 72 8.32 -3.35 -16.05
C SER A 72 9.58 -3.84 -15.32
N ALA A 73 9.79 -5.17 -15.22
CA ALA A 73 10.99 -5.76 -14.63
C ALA A 73 12.24 -5.46 -15.46
N ALA A 74 12.16 -5.58 -16.79
CA ALA A 74 13.24 -5.24 -17.70
C ALA A 74 13.61 -3.75 -17.58
N HIS A 75 12.60 -2.86 -17.61
CA HIS A 75 12.83 -1.43 -17.46
C HIS A 75 13.38 -1.04 -16.07
N SER A 76 12.93 -1.73 -15.01
CA SER A 76 13.50 -1.55 -13.67
C SER A 76 14.99 -1.91 -13.63
N ALA A 77 15.42 -2.92 -14.39
CA ALA A 77 16.82 -3.30 -14.47
C ALA A 77 17.66 -2.24 -15.21
N GLU A 78 17.14 -1.64 -16.27
CA GLU A 78 17.78 -0.52 -16.98
C GLU A 78 17.97 0.68 -16.05
N VAL A 79 16.92 1.08 -15.36
CA VAL A 79 16.95 2.22 -14.42
C VAL A 79 17.89 1.95 -13.23
N LEU A 80 17.97 0.70 -12.77
CA LEU A 80 18.93 0.29 -11.75
C LEU A 80 20.37 0.44 -12.24
N LEU A 81 20.67 0.02 -13.47
CA LEU A 81 22.01 0.18 -14.06
C LEU A 81 22.38 1.66 -14.19
N GLU A 82 21.44 2.50 -14.63
CA GLU A 82 21.63 3.95 -14.68
C GLU A 82 21.89 4.55 -13.29
N ALA A 83 21.13 4.13 -12.27
CA ALA A 83 21.33 4.58 -10.90
C ALA A 83 22.71 4.18 -10.36
N ILE A 84 23.19 2.96 -10.68
CA ILE A 84 24.54 2.50 -10.34
C ILE A 84 25.60 3.36 -11.04
N HIS A 85 25.47 3.59 -12.34
CA HIS A 85 26.41 4.42 -13.10
C HIS A 85 26.44 5.87 -12.59
N ALA A 86 25.29 6.41 -12.18
CA ALA A 86 25.18 7.75 -11.62
C ALA A 86 25.49 7.81 -10.10
N ASN A 87 25.87 6.69 -9.47
CA ASN A 87 26.10 6.57 -8.03
C ASN A 87 24.94 7.11 -7.17
N ARG A 88 23.70 6.94 -7.63
CA ARG A 88 22.48 7.31 -6.90
C ARG A 88 22.17 6.23 -5.88
N ARG A 89 22.24 6.59 -4.60
CA ARG A 89 21.98 5.67 -3.49
C ARG A 89 20.53 5.78 -3.03
N PRO A 90 19.93 4.72 -2.45
CA PRO A 90 18.59 4.79 -1.88
C PRO A 90 18.40 5.95 -0.89
N ARG A 91 19.43 6.29 -0.11
CA ARG A 91 19.41 7.42 0.82
C ARG A 91 19.34 8.80 0.14
N ASP A 92 19.73 8.89 -1.12
CA ASP A 92 19.62 10.12 -1.90
C ASP A 92 18.17 10.33 -2.41
N ILE A 93 17.36 9.25 -2.44
CA ILE A 93 15.96 9.24 -2.88
C ILE A 93 15.00 9.32 -1.68
N MET A 94 15.29 8.53 -0.63
CA MET A 94 14.44 8.39 0.56
C MET A 94 14.64 9.56 1.52
N THR A 95 14.28 10.76 1.10
CA THR A 95 14.33 11.99 1.90
C THR A 95 13.09 12.12 2.78
N ARG A 96 13.10 13.13 3.66
CA ARG A 96 11.94 13.49 4.49
C ARG A 96 10.69 13.70 3.64
N GLU A 97 10.82 14.44 2.55
CA GLU A 97 9.74 14.75 1.61
C GLU A 97 9.22 13.48 0.93
N ALA A 98 10.10 12.55 0.57
CA ALA A 98 9.70 11.26 0.00
C ALA A 98 8.82 10.45 0.96
N PHE A 99 9.17 10.42 2.25
CA PHE A 99 8.34 9.76 3.27
C PHE A 99 7.00 10.48 3.49
N GLU A 100 6.98 11.82 3.46
CA GLU A 100 5.72 12.57 3.57
C GLU A 100 4.80 12.30 2.36
N ASN A 101 5.36 12.19 1.15
CA ASN A 101 4.64 11.80 -0.05
C ASN A 101 4.09 10.36 0.06
N ALA A 102 4.90 9.42 0.55
CA ALA A 102 4.45 8.04 0.81
C ALA A 102 3.29 8.00 1.80
N LEU A 103 3.38 8.74 2.91
CA LEU A 103 2.31 8.83 3.89
C LEU A 103 1.04 9.43 3.28
N ALA A 104 1.17 10.49 2.47
CA ALA A 104 0.02 11.09 1.79
C ALA A 104 -0.69 10.07 0.88
N VAL A 105 0.06 9.34 0.06
CA VAL A 105 -0.52 8.30 -0.81
C VAL A 105 -1.16 7.18 0.01
N VAL A 106 -0.50 6.69 1.06
CA VAL A 106 -1.07 5.67 1.94
C VAL A 106 -2.39 6.14 2.56
N MET A 107 -2.48 7.39 3.00
CA MET A 107 -3.71 7.96 3.57
C MET A 107 -4.80 8.11 2.51
N ALA A 108 -4.47 8.59 1.32
CA ALA A 108 -5.40 8.70 0.18
C ALA A 108 -5.99 7.34 -0.22
N LEU A 109 -5.21 6.26 -0.10
CA LEU A 109 -5.64 4.89 -0.41
C LEU A 109 -6.42 4.21 0.74
N GLY A 110 -6.67 4.91 1.85
CA GLY A 110 -7.46 4.42 2.98
C GLY A 110 -6.65 3.86 4.15
N GLY A 111 -5.33 4.05 4.16
CA GLY A 111 -4.46 3.77 5.29
C GLY A 111 -4.30 2.29 5.67
N SER A 112 -3.25 2.02 6.44
CA SER A 112 -3.08 0.77 7.19
C SER A 112 -2.19 1.04 8.39
N THR A 113 -2.54 0.50 9.55
CA THR A 113 -1.69 0.61 10.75
C THR A 113 -0.32 -0.04 10.51
N ASN A 114 -0.27 -1.14 9.75
CA ASN A 114 0.98 -1.78 9.36
C ASN A 114 1.82 -0.92 8.41
N ALA A 115 1.17 -0.17 7.51
CA ALA A 115 1.87 0.74 6.61
C ALA A 115 2.64 1.82 7.39
N VAL A 116 2.03 2.35 8.45
CA VAL A 116 2.66 3.33 9.34
C VAL A 116 3.89 2.72 10.04
N LEU A 117 3.75 1.52 10.60
CA LEU A 117 4.87 0.83 11.27
C LEU A 117 6.06 0.60 10.33
N HIS A 118 5.80 0.13 9.11
CA HIS A 118 6.84 -0.09 8.12
C HIS A 118 7.50 1.21 7.68
N LEU A 119 6.73 2.27 7.42
CA LEU A 119 7.30 3.56 7.01
C LEU A 119 8.19 4.18 8.09
N LEU A 120 7.79 4.09 9.37
CA LEU A 120 8.63 4.55 10.48
C LEU A 120 9.92 3.73 10.60
N ALA A 121 9.84 2.41 10.48
CA ALA A 121 11.02 1.53 10.53
C ALA A 121 11.98 1.76 9.35
N ILE A 122 11.44 2.01 8.15
CA ILE A 122 12.21 2.31 6.95
C ILE A 122 12.86 3.70 7.08
N ALA A 123 12.13 4.71 7.57
CA ALA A 123 12.68 6.04 7.82
C ALA A 123 13.83 6.00 8.83
N HIS A 124 13.68 5.25 9.92
CA HIS A 124 14.75 5.01 10.89
C HIS A 124 15.99 4.40 10.21
N SER A 125 15.80 3.38 9.37
CA SER A 125 16.89 2.72 8.64
C SER A 125 17.57 3.64 7.61
N ALA A 126 16.81 4.54 6.99
CA ALA A 126 17.29 5.56 6.08
C ALA A 126 17.94 6.76 6.80
N ARG A 127 17.88 6.82 8.14
CA ARG A 127 18.32 7.94 8.99
C ARG A 127 17.54 9.24 8.73
N VAL A 128 16.26 9.10 8.42
CA VAL A 128 15.32 10.21 8.30
C VAL A 128 14.48 10.27 9.57
N HIS A 129 14.39 11.46 10.16
CA HIS A 129 13.48 11.69 11.28
C HIS A 129 12.04 11.65 10.74
N LEU A 130 11.23 10.73 11.26
CA LEU A 130 9.80 10.62 10.99
C LEU A 130 9.16 10.06 12.25
N ASP A 131 8.17 10.76 12.79
CA ASP A 131 7.49 10.37 14.02
C ASP A 131 6.02 10.04 13.78
N ILE A 132 5.36 9.54 14.82
CA ILE A 132 3.93 9.21 14.78
C ILE A 132 3.07 10.48 14.64
N ASP A 133 3.55 11.63 15.10
CA ASP A 133 2.82 12.90 15.04
C ASP A 133 2.76 13.44 13.61
N ASP A 134 3.80 13.21 12.81
CA ASP A 134 3.84 13.47 11.38
C ASP A 134 2.76 12.70 10.62
N VAL A 135 2.52 11.45 11.02
CA VAL A 135 1.47 10.61 10.43
C VAL A 135 0.10 11.23 10.67
N GLU A 136 -0.19 11.67 11.90
CA GLU A 136 -1.45 12.32 12.23
C GLU A 136 -1.60 13.70 11.56
N ARG A 137 -0.52 14.47 11.47
CA ARG A 137 -0.48 15.75 10.74
C ARG A 137 -0.87 15.57 9.28
N ILE A 138 -0.34 14.56 8.61
CA ILE A 138 -0.64 14.26 7.20
C ILE A 138 -2.04 13.69 7.05
N ARG A 139 -2.44 12.76 7.93
CA ARG A 139 -3.78 12.17 7.94
C ARG A 139 -4.90 13.22 8.00
N ARG A 140 -4.69 14.32 8.74
CA ARG A 140 -5.67 15.42 8.82
C ARG A 140 -5.82 16.22 7.52
N LYS A 141 -4.81 16.20 6.65
CA LYS A 141 -4.78 16.98 5.41
C LYS A 141 -5.26 16.18 4.21
N VAL A 142 -5.01 14.87 4.21
CA VAL A 142 -5.24 14.02 3.05
C VAL A 142 -6.56 13.26 3.19
N PRO A 143 -7.57 13.55 2.35
CA PRO A 143 -8.80 12.79 2.34
C PRO A 143 -8.57 11.38 1.77
N VAL A 144 -9.39 10.41 2.17
CA VAL A 144 -9.41 9.10 1.53
C VAL A 144 -10.09 9.23 0.16
N LEU A 145 -9.37 8.87 -0.90
CA LEU A 145 -9.81 8.99 -2.29
C LEU A 145 -10.23 7.65 -2.91
N CYS A 146 -9.75 6.52 -2.39
CA CYS A 146 -9.96 5.21 -3.01
C CYS A 146 -10.81 4.25 -2.16
N ASP A 147 -11.81 3.66 -2.80
CA ASP A 147 -12.73 2.68 -2.20
C ASP A 147 -12.26 1.23 -2.45
N LEU A 148 -11.13 0.84 -1.85
CA LEU A 148 -10.53 -0.49 -2.05
C LEU A 148 -10.97 -1.50 -0.98
N LYS A 149 -10.96 -2.79 -1.26
CA LYS A 149 -11.14 -3.84 -0.24
C LYS A 149 -10.00 -3.83 0.77
N PRO A 150 -10.23 -4.16 2.07
CA PRO A 150 -11.42 -4.81 2.61
C PRO A 150 -12.50 -3.85 3.14
N SER A 151 -12.21 -2.55 3.30
CA SER A 151 -13.19 -1.55 3.76
C SER A 151 -14.13 -1.07 2.66
N GLY A 152 -13.71 -1.15 1.41
CA GLY A 152 -14.41 -0.68 0.23
C GLY A 152 -14.82 -1.78 -0.74
N GLN A 153 -15.36 -1.39 -1.90
CA GLN A 153 -15.96 -2.32 -2.85
C GLN A 153 -14.98 -2.87 -3.89
N TYR A 154 -13.98 -2.08 -4.28
CA TYR A 154 -13.14 -2.37 -5.44
C TYR A 154 -11.84 -3.12 -5.09
N VAL A 155 -11.34 -3.89 -6.05
CA VAL A 155 -10.08 -4.63 -5.94
C VAL A 155 -8.95 -3.91 -6.68
N THR A 156 -7.71 -4.26 -6.38
CA THR A 156 -6.50 -3.67 -6.98
C THR A 156 -6.51 -3.66 -8.51
N THR A 157 -7.03 -4.70 -9.16
CA THR A 157 -7.09 -4.75 -10.63
C THR A 157 -7.97 -3.65 -11.22
N ARG A 158 -9.08 -3.29 -10.55
CA ARG A 158 -9.91 -2.15 -10.94
C ARG A 158 -9.22 -0.82 -10.68
N PHE A 159 -8.44 -0.73 -9.60
CA PHE A 159 -7.62 0.44 -9.30
C PHE A 159 -6.54 0.67 -10.36
N HIS A 160 -5.85 -0.40 -10.76
CA HIS A 160 -4.88 -0.36 -11.85
C HIS A 160 -5.51 0.12 -13.16
N ALA A 161 -6.69 -0.44 -13.52
CA ALA A 161 -7.40 -0.09 -14.75
C ALA A 161 -7.83 1.38 -14.85
N VAL A 162 -8.00 2.09 -13.73
CA VAL A 162 -8.32 3.53 -13.71
C VAL A 162 -7.09 4.42 -13.60
N GLY A 163 -5.88 3.86 -13.75
CA GLY A 163 -4.62 4.59 -13.76
C GLY A 163 -3.80 4.44 -12.47
N GLY A 164 -4.26 3.66 -11.49
CA GLY A 164 -3.51 3.25 -10.31
C GLY A 164 -2.95 4.40 -9.47
N THR A 165 -1.84 4.12 -8.79
CA THR A 165 -1.13 5.06 -7.92
C THR A 165 -0.70 6.36 -8.61
N PRO A 166 -0.19 6.35 -9.86
CA PRO A 166 0.14 7.58 -10.57
C PRO A 166 -1.04 8.54 -10.73
N HIS A 167 -2.26 8.02 -10.85
CA HIS A 167 -3.45 8.85 -10.96
C HIS A 167 -3.76 9.57 -9.64
N VAL A 168 -3.64 8.86 -8.52
CA VAL A 168 -3.82 9.43 -7.17
C VAL A 168 -2.78 10.51 -6.87
N MET A 169 -1.54 10.31 -7.28
CA MET A 169 -0.46 11.30 -7.06
C MET A 169 -0.63 12.60 -7.86
N LYS A 170 -1.49 12.62 -8.89
CA LYS A 170 -1.73 13.79 -9.75
C LYS A 170 -2.93 14.64 -9.32
N MET A 171 -3.74 14.16 -8.38
CA MET A 171 -4.92 14.85 -7.86
C MET A 171 -4.53 15.92 -6.84
#